data_AF-A0A1D6Q0E2-F1
#
_entry.id   AF-A0A1D6Q0E2-F1
#
_cell.length_a   1.000
_cell.length_b   1.000
_cell.length_c   1.000
_cell.angle_alpha   90.00
_cell.angle_beta   90.00
_cell.angle_gamma   90.00
#
_symmetry.space_group_name_H-M   'P 1'
#
loop_
_entity.id
_entity.type
_entity.pdbx_description
1 polymer ?
#
loop_
_entity_poly.entity_id
_entity_poly.type
_entity_poly.pdbx_seq_one_letter_code
_entity_poly.pdbx_strand_id
1 'polypeptide(L)'
;MFRMQSDISRLEAKIERMDAQLAAKDRELATLTRTEAKNTAALKSQIDKLQQERDEFQKMVIGNQQVRTQQIHEMKKKEKEYIKLQEKLNQVLMEKKKESSRSGMEIMNLLQKEGRQRGTWNGKKNDNDYYKMIVDAYEVKKQELMQENADLRALLRSMQMDMRDFLNAPNGSSQSTVTDNGRQESGSPQSPLGGKTDVFDLPFHMARDQIEESLRTKMTSIKARMTQLQDAQKGAEVTSEATDRELELEAQLVEARSIIQEQACIMSKHFKSDKPRRHSGLDGEREASAEV
;
A
#
# COMPACT_ATOMS: atom_id res chain seq x y z
N MET A 1 13.92 -57.40 -54.02
CA MET A 1 12.78 -57.31 -53.09
C MET A 1 13.21 -56.81 -51.70
N PHE A 2 14.06 -57.53 -50.96
CA PHE A 2 14.51 -57.10 -49.60
C PHE A 2 15.19 -55.73 -49.49
N ARG A 3 16.05 -55.33 -50.45
CA ARG A 3 16.70 -54.00 -50.44
C ARG A 3 15.69 -52.85 -50.54
N MET A 4 14.74 -52.94 -51.47
CA MET A 4 13.70 -51.92 -51.63
C MET A 4 12.84 -51.80 -50.37
N GLN A 5 12.52 -52.91 -49.71
CA GLN A 5 11.75 -52.89 -48.48
C GLN A 5 12.49 -52.18 -47.33
N SER A 6 13.80 -52.41 -47.22
CA SER A 6 14.64 -51.69 -46.24
C SER A 6 14.75 -50.19 -46.56
N ASP A 7 14.83 -49.81 -47.83
CA ASP A 7 14.87 -48.41 -48.23
C ASP A 7 13.54 -47.71 -47.95
N ILE A 8 12.41 -48.37 -48.19
CA ILE A 8 11.06 -47.90 -47.85
C ILE A 8 10.94 -47.67 -46.34
N SER A 9 11.29 -48.65 -45.50
CA SER A 9 11.22 -48.50 -44.04
C SER A 9 12.11 -47.37 -43.51
N ARG A 10 13.29 -47.17 -44.12
CA ARG A 10 14.17 -46.04 -43.76
C ARG A 10 13.54 -44.69 -44.13
N LEU A 11 12.86 -44.60 -45.27
CA LEU A 11 12.16 -43.39 -45.70
C LEU A 11 10.93 -43.12 -44.84
N GLU A 12 10.13 -44.13 -44.52
CA GLU A 12 8.98 -44.02 -43.60
C GLU A 12 9.41 -43.51 -42.23
N ALA A 13 10.45 -44.10 -41.64
CA ALA A 13 11.00 -43.63 -40.37
C ALA A 13 11.58 -42.21 -40.46
N LYS A 14 12.03 -41.77 -41.64
CA LYS A 14 12.46 -40.39 -41.85
C LYS A 14 11.26 -39.44 -41.93
N ILE A 15 10.20 -39.82 -42.63
CA ILE A 15 8.95 -39.05 -42.73
C ILE A 15 8.35 -38.87 -41.35
N GLU A 16 8.20 -39.94 -40.56
CA GLU A 16 7.63 -39.88 -39.21
C GLU A 16 8.43 -38.94 -38.28
N ARG A 17 9.77 -38.98 -38.38
CA ARG A 17 10.62 -38.03 -37.64
C ARG A 17 10.43 -36.58 -38.10
N MET A 18 10.31 -36.33 -39.40
CA MET A 18 10.08 -34.99 -39.93
C MET A 18 8.71 -34.46 -39.53
N ASP A 19 7.67 -35.31 -39.54
CA ASP A 19 6.32 -34.94 -39.09
C ASP A 19 6.30 -34.61 -37.59
N ALA A 20 6.99 -35.41 -36.76
CA ALA A 20 7.15 -35.11 -35.34
C ALA A 20 7.88 -33.78 -35.09
N GLN A 21 8.91 -33.47 -35.89
CA GLN A 21 9.62 -32.19 -35.83
C GLN A 21 8.74 -31.01 -36.27
N LEU A 22 7.95 -31.17 -37.33
CA LEU A 22 7.00 -30.16 -37.78
C LEU A 22 5.97 -29.87 -36.70
N ALA A 23 5.35 -30.90 -36.13
CA ALA A 23 4.38 -30.74 -35.04
C ALA A 23 5.00 -30.11 -33.78
N ALA A 24 6.29 -30.37 -33.50
CA ALA A 24 7.00 -29.69 -32.41
C ALA A 24 7.22 -28.20 -32.72
N LYS A 25 7.62 -27.87 -33.95
CA LYS A 25 7.83 -26.49 -34.40
C LYS A 25 6.54 -25.69 -34.44
N ASP A 26 5.41 -26.29 -34.83
CA ASP A 26 4.10 -25.64 -34.81
C ASP A 26 3.66 -25.27 -33.38
N ARG A 27 3.91 -26.16 -32.41
CA ARG A 27 3.65 -25.87 -30.99
C ARG A 27 4.56 -24.77 -30.45
N GLU A 28 5.83 -24.77 -30.84
CA GLU A 28 6.79 -23.72 -30.48
C GLU A 28 6.36 -22.36 -31.05
N LEU A 29 5.99 -22.31 -32.33
CA LEU A 29 5.48 -21.11 -32.98
C LEU A 29 4.22 -20.58 -32.28
N ALA A 30 3.25 -21.44 -31.98
CA ALA A 30 2.04 -21.04 -31.26
C ALA A 30 2.33 -20.44 -29.87
N THR A 31 3.33 -20.99 -29.17
CA THR A 31 3.77 -20.49 -27.87
C THR A 31 4.47 -19.15 -27.98
N LEU A 32 5.35 -18.99 -28.98
CA LEU A 32 6.03 -17.73 -29.27
C LEU A 32 5.02 -16.63 -29.62
N THR A 33 4.07 -16.90 -30.51
CA THR A 33 3.03 -15.93 -30.90
C THR A 33 2.18 -15.47 -29.70
N ARG A 34 1.77 -16.40 -28.82
CA ARG A 34 1.05 -16.02 -27.59
C ARG A 34 1.89 -15.16 -26.65
N THR A 35 3.17 -15.49 -26.51
CA THR A 35 4.09 -14.75 -25.65
C THR A 35 4.34 -13.34 -26.20
N GLU A 36 4.54 -13.22 -27.51
CA GLU A 36 4.69 -11.95 -28.21
C GLU A 36 3.43 -11.07 -28.08
N ALA A 37 2.24 -11.65 -28.25
CA ALA A 37 0.98 -10.93 -28.08
C ALA A 37 0.81 -10.41 -26.63
N LYS A 38 1.14 -11.24 -25.64
CA LYS A 38 1.13 -10.85 -24.23
C LYS A 38 2.12 -9.72 -23.94
N ASN A 39 3.34 -9.82 -24.45
CA ASN A 39 4.37 -8.80 -24.28
C ASN A 39 3.98 -7.48 -24.95
N THR A 40 3.41 -7.54 -26.16
CA THR A 40 2.89 -6.37 -26.88
C THR A 40 1.81 -5.67 -26.08
N ALA A 41 0.86 -6.41 -25.49
CA ALA A 41 -0.18 -5.84 -24.64
C ALA A 41 0.40 -5.20 -23.36
N ALA A 42 1.39 -5.82 -22.74
CA ALA A 42 2.07 -5.29 -21.56
C ALA A 42 2.82 -3.98 -21.88
N LEU A 43 3.56 -3.95 -23.00
CA LEU A 43 4.25 -2.74 -23.47
C LEU A 43 3.27 -1.61 -23.77
N LYS A 44 2.13 -1.91 -24.42
CA LYS A 44 1.10 -0.91 -24.68
C LYS A 44 0.54 -0.32 -23.39
N SER A 45 0.22 -1.16 -22.40
CA SER A 45 -0.22 -0.69 -21.09
C SER A 45 0.83 0.19 -20.40
N GLN A 46 2.12 -0.14 -20.54
CA GLN A 46 3.20 0.67 -19.97
C GLN A 46 3.36 2.02 -20.68
N ILE A 47 3.19 2.06 -22.01
CA ILE A 47 3.18 3.31 -22.79
C ILE A 47 2.03 4.21 -22.33
N ASP A 48 0.83 3.66 -22.17
CA ASP A 48 -0.35 4.42 -21.75
C ASP A 48 -0.14 5.03 -20.34
N LYS A 49 0.44 4.27 -19.41
CA LYS A 49 0.81 4.77 -18.07
C LYS A 49 1.82 5.92 -18.13
N LEU A 50 2.88 5.77 -18.92
CA LEU A 50 3.90 6.82 -19.07
C LEU A 50 3.32 8.10 -19.72
N GLN A 51 2.36 7.95 -20.64
CA GLN A 51 1.65 9.10 -21.22
C GLN A 51 0.79 9.82 -20.18
N GLN A 52 0.08 9.07 -19.34
CA GLN A 52 -0.71 9.65 -18.26
C GLN A 52 0.18 10.41 -17.24
N GLU A 53 1.27 9.79 -16.80
CA GLU A 53 2.24 10.41 -15.87
C GLU A 53 2.84 11.70 -16.45
N ARG A 54 3.18 11.69 -17.75
CA ARG A 54 3.67 12.89 -18.46
C ARG A 54 2.62 14.00 -18.45
N ASP A 55 1.35 13.69 -18.73
CA ASP A 55 0.28 14.68 -18.80
C ASP A 55 -0.05 15.27 -17.42
N GLU A 56 0.00 14.46 -16.37
CA GLU A 56 -0.13 14.90 -14.98
C GLU A 56 1.03 15.80 -14.57
N PHE A 57 2.27 15.44 -14.92
CA PHE A 57 3.44 16.27 -14.67
C PHE A 57 3.34 17.62 -15.40
N GLN A 58 2.89 17.62 -16.66
CA GLN A 58 2.70 18.85 -17.43
C GLN A 58 1.66 19.77 -16.79
N LYS A 59 0.53 19.22 -16.30
CA LYS A 59 -0.48 19.99 -15.56
C LYS A 59 0.11 20.61 -14.29
N MET A 60 0.91 19.85 -13.55
CA MET A 60 1.58 20.33 -12.33
C MET A 60 2.56 21.47 -12.63
N VAL A 61 3.39 21.35 -13.67
CA VAL A 61 4.34 22.39 -14.09
C VAL A 61 3.61 23.69 -14.45
N ILE A 62 2.52 23.60 -15.23
CA ILE A 62 1.71 24.77 -15.59
C ILE A 62 1.09 25.40 -14.33
N GLY A 63 0.52 24.60 -13.44
CA GLY A 63 -0.04 25.08 -12.17
C GLY A 63 1.01 25.77 -11.29
N ASN A 64 2.21 25.19 -11.19
CA ASN A 64 3.31 25.77 -10.43
C ASN A 64 3.77 27.12 -11.02
N GLN A 65 3.88 27.22 -12.35
CA GLN A 65 4.23 28.45 -13.04
C GLN A 65 3.18 29.56 -12.80
N GLN A 66 1.90 29.20 -12.77
CA GLN A 66 0.81 30.13 -12.45
C GLN A 66 0.91 30.63 -11.01
N VAL A 67 1.10 29.74 -10.03
CA VAL A 67 1.28 30.11 -8.62
C VAL A 67 2.49 31.03 -8.44
N ARG A 68 3.62 30.72 -9.09
CA ARG A 68 4.82 31.56 -9.03
C ARG A 68 4.56 32.96 -9.58
N THR A 69 3.81 33.05 -10.67
CA THR A 69 3.42 34.34 -11.27
C THR A 69 2.55 35.13 -10.30
N GLN A 70 1.54 34.49 -9.69
CA GLN A 70 0.67 35.11 -8.69
C GLN A 70 1.46 35.63 -7.48
N GLN A 71 2.37 34.82 -6.93
CA GLN A 71 3.23 35.20 -5.81
C GLN A 71 4.11 36.42 -6.15
N ILE A 72 4.66 36.49 -7.36
CA ILE A 72 5.43 37.67 -7.81
C ILE A 72 4.55 38.92 -7.83
N HIS A 73 3.31 38.82 -8.30
CA HIS A 73 2.38 39.96 -8.32
C HIS A 73 2.01 40.43 -6.91
N GLU A 74 1.73 39.49 -6.00
CA GLU A 74 1.43 39.80 -4.60
C GLU A 74 2.62 40.43 -3.88
N MET A 75 3.83 39.91 -4.10
CA MET A 75 5.06 40.46 -3.54
C MET A 75 5.28 41.90 -4.02
N LYS A 76 5.11 42.16 -5.33
CA LYS A 76 5.20 43.52 -5.89
C LYS A 76 4.13 44.47 -5.32
N LYS A 77 2.93 43.96 -5.01
CA LYS A 77 1.88 44.75 -4.37
C LYS A 77 2.28 45.13 -2.93
N LYS A 78 2.74 44.16 -2.14
CA LYS A 78 3.22 44.39 -0.77
C LYS A 78 4.42 45.33 -0.74
N GLU A 79 5.35 45.20 -1.68
CA GLU A 79 6.50 46.11 -1.80
C GLU A 79 6.05 47.57 -2.02
N LYS A 80 5.07 47.80 -2.90
CA LYS A 80 4.50 49.14 -3.12
C LYS A 80 3.80 49.69 -1.88
N GLU A 81 3.10 48.85 -1.13
CA GLU A 81 2.45 49.25 0.12
C GLU A 81 3.49 49.57 1.22
N TYR A 82 4.56 48.79 1.29
CA TYR A 82 5.69 49.02 2.18
C TYR A 82 6.36 50.37 1.90
N ILE A 83 6.67 50.66 0.63
CA ILE A 83 7.25 51.96 0.21
C ILE A 83 6.32 53.11 0.64
N LYS A 84 5.01 53.02 0.37
CA LYS A 84 4.05 54.05 0.79
C LYS A 84 3.98 54.24 2.31
N LEU A 85 4.10 53.15 3.07
CA LEU A 85 4.09 53.21 4.53
C LEU A 85 5.39 53.83 5.06
N GLN A 86 6.51 53.49 4.46
CA GLN A 86 7.82 54.06 4.76
C GLN A 86 7.84 55.58 4.46
N GLU A 87 7.26 56.02 3.34
CA GLU A 87 7.08 57.44 3.01
C GLU A 87 6.22 58.16 4.06
N LYS A 88 5.08 57.58 4.45
CA LYS A 88 4.22 58.14 5.50
C LYS A 88 4.93 58.26 6.85
N LEU A 89 5.70 57.25 7.23
CA LEU A 89 6.48 57.27 8.47
C LEU A 89 7.52 58.40 8.44
N ASN A 90 8.26 58.52 7.34
CA ASN A 90 9.23 59.61 7.16
C ASN A 90 8.56 60.98 7.23
N GLN A 91 7.37 61.12 6.64
CA GLN A 91 6.59 62.35 6.72
C GLN A 91 6.19 62.68 8.17
N VAL A 92 5.66 61.71 8.93
CA VAL A 92 5.33 61.91 10.35
C VAL A 92 6.57 62.26 11.19
N LEU A 93 7.72 61.65 10.92
CA LEU A 93 8.97 61.99 11.60
C LEU A 93 9.43 63.42 11.29
N MET A 94 9.32 63.85 10.03
CA MET A 94 9.65 65.22 9.62
C MET A 94 8.68 66.24 10.20
N GLU A 95 7.38 65.94 10.21
CA GLU A 95 6.35 66.75 10.86
C GLU A 95 6.63 66.85 12.36
N LYS A 96 6.93 65.75 13.06
CA LYS A 96 7.30 65.76 14.48
C LYS A 96 8.55 66.59 14.75
N LYS A 97 9.56 66.54 13.87
CA LYS A 97 10.78 67.37 13.98
C LYS A 97 10.46 68.86 13.79
N LYS A 98 9.62 69.18 12.81
CA LYS A 98 9.18 70.55 12.52
C LYS A 98 8.28 71.09 13.63
N GLU A 99 7.33 70.29 14.12
CA GLU A 99 6.43 70.58 15.23
C GLU A 99 7.21 70.81 16.52
N SER A 100 8.21 69.97 16.82
CA SER A 100 9.10 70.16 17.97
C SER A 100 9.85 71.50 17.91
N SER A 101 10.40 71.86 16.74
CA SER A 101 11.08 73.15 16.54
C SER A 101 10.11 74.34 16.60
N ARG A 102 8.92 74.20 15.99
CA ARG A 102 7.89 75.25 15.92
C ARG A 102 7.21 75.46 17.27
N SER A 103 6.94 74.40 18.01
CA SER A 103 6.43 74.42 19.39
C SER A 103 7.43 75.08 20.34
N GLY A 104 8.73 74.80 20.24
CA GLY A 104 9.75 75.52 21.02
C GLY A 104 9.77 77.02 20.73
N MET A 105 9.59 77.42 19.47
CA MET A 105 9.52 78.82 19.05
C MET A 105 8.19 79.49 19.45
N GLU A 106 7.09 78.76 19.44
CA GLU A 106 5.78 79.21 19.90
C GLU A 106 5.74 79.36 21.42
N ILE A 107 6.35 78.43 22.17
CA ILE A 107 6.56 78.53 23.62
C ILE A 107 7.42 79.75 23.95
N MET A 108 8.51 79.99 23.21
CA MET A 108 9.31 81.23 23.37
C MET A 108 8.49 82.49 23.07
N ASN A 109 7.72 82.52 21.99
CA ASN A 109 6.87 83.66 21.65
C ASN A 109 5.72 83.88 22.65
N LEU A 110 5.16 82.81 23.22
CA LEU A 110 4.12 82.85 24.26
C LEU A 110 4.68 83.32 25.60
N LEU A 111 5.92 82.96 25.94
CA LEU A 111 6.65 83.51 27.08
C LEU A 111 6.95 85.01 26.91
N GLN A 112 7.17 85.47 25.67
CA GLN A 112 7.38 86.89 25.37
C GLN A 112 6.08 87.73 25.31
N LYS A 113 4.92 87.08 25.21
CA LYS A 113 3.60 87.73 25.23
C LYS A 113 2.86 87.38 26.52
N GLU A 114 3.36 87.85 27.65
CA GLU A 114 2.63 87.79 28.91
C GLU A 114 1.22 88.41 28.75
N GLY A 115 0.19 87.67 29.18
CA GLY A 115 -1.11 88.28 29.49
C GLY A 115 -2.39 87.57 29.03
N ARG A 116 -2.37 86.35 28.46
CA ARG A 116 -3.65 85.65 28.16
C ARG A 116 -3.79 84.29 28.81
N GLN A 117 -4.93 84.18 29.49
CA GLN A 117 -5.50 83.05 30.22
C GLN A 117 -5.21 81.68 29.61
N ARG A 118 -4.80 80.74 30.47
CA ARG A 118 -4.65 79.31 30.19
C ARG A 118 -5.98 78.73 29.69
N GLY A 119 -5.98 78.19 28.48
CA GLY A 119 -7.02 77.30 28.00
C GLY A 119 -6.95 75.93 28.68
N THR A 120 -8.10 75.43 29.12
CA THR A 120 -8.26 74.12 29.76
C THR A 120 -8.09 73.02 28.71
N TRP A 121 -6.99 72.25 28.82
CA TRP A 121 -6.70 71.13 27.94
C TRP A 121 -7.56 69.91 28.33
N ASN A 122 -8.64 69.66 27.59
CA ASN A 122 -9.45 68.43 27.76
C ASN A 122 -8.87 67.30 26.90
N GLY A 123 -7.93 66.53 27.46
CA GLY A 123 -7.26 65.39 26.81
C GLY A 123 -7.94 64.03 26.96
N LYS A 124 -9.09 63.92 27.62
CA LYS A 124 -9.67 62.62 28.03
C LYS A 124 -10.39 61.81 26.94
N LYS A 125 -10.64 62.34 25.74
CA LYS A 125 -11.51 61.68 24.75
C LYS A 125 -10.79 60.70 23.81
N ASN A 126 -9.51 60.89 23.51
CA ASN A 126 -8.83 60.08 22.49
C ASN A 126 -8.34 58.71 23.00
N ASP A 127 -7.94 58.60 24.26
CA ASP A 127 -7.38 57.35 24.80
C ASP A 127 -8.41 56.20 24.77
N ASN A 128 -9.68 56.52 25.03
CA ASN A 128 -10.76 55.54 24.98
C ASN A 128 -10.95 54.94 23.58
N ASP A 129 -10.82 55.77 22.54
CA ASP A 129 -10.92 55.33 21.15
C ASP A 129 -9.73 54.45 20.74
N TYR A 130 -8.53 54.76 21.25
CA TYR A 130 -7.35 53.91 21.03
C TYR A 130 -7.48 52.54 21.71
N TYR A 131 -7.93 52.49 22.97
CA TYR A 131 -8.18 51.22 23.65
C TYR A 131 -9.24 50.40 22.93
N LYS A 132 -10.32 51.03 22.49
CA LYS A 132 -11.37 50.38 21.71
C LYS A 132 -10.84 49.81 20.40
N MET A 133 -10.10 50.60 19.63
CA MET A 133 -9.52 50.15 18.35
C MET A 133 -8.56 48.97 18.54
N ILE A 134 -7.76 48.96 19.60
CA ILE A 134 -6.86 47.85 19.92
C ILE A 134 -7.68 46.59 20.26
N VAL A 135 -8.68 46.71 21.14
CA VAL A 135 -9.56 45.59 21.50
C VAL A 135 -10.29 45.03 20.27
N ASP A 136 -10.89 45.90 19.45
CA ASP A 136 -11.58 45.51 18.23
C ASP A 136 -10.63 44.77 17.27
N ALA A 137 -9.39 45.24 17.11
CA ALA A 137 -8.40 44.56 16.28
C ALA A 137 -8.02 43.17 16.81
N TYR A 138 -7.89 43.01 18.13
CA TYR A 138 -7.63 41.69 18.74
C TYR A 138 -8.86 40.77 18.66
N GLU A 139 -10.07 41.30 18.76
CA GLU A 139 -11.30 40.52 18.60
C GLU A 139 -11.47 40.01 17.17
N VAL A 140 -11.22 40.86 16.16
CA VAL A 140 -11.21 40.45 14.75
C VAL A 140 -10.16 39.37 14.54
N LYS A 141 -8.92 39.57 15.01
CA LYS A 141 -7.84 38.57 14.91
C LYS A 141 -8.23 37.24 15.56
N LYS A 142 -8.89 37.29 16.72
CA LYS A 142 -9.37 36.10 17.43
C LYS A 142 -10.46 35.39 16.63
N GLN A 143 -11.40 36.12 16.03
CA GLN A 143 -12.44 35.54 15.18
C GLN A 143 -11.85 34.88 13.93
N GLU A 144 -10.90 35.53 13.26
CA GLU A 144 -10.16 34.96 12.12
C GLU A 144 -9.46 33.65 12.51
N LEU A 145 -8.74 33.63 13.64
CA LEU A 145 -8.08 32.42 14.15
C LEU A 145 -9.07 31.31 14.50
N MET A 146 -10.23 31.64 15.09
CA MET A 146 -11.26 30.65 15.38
C MET A 146 -11.87 30.08 14.10
N GLN A 147 -12.06 30.92 13.07
CA GLN A 147 -12.57 30.49 11.77
C GLN A 147 -11.57 29.59 11.04
N GLU A 148 -10.30 30.00 10.95
CA GLU A 148 -9.24 29.19 10.33
C GLU A 148 -9.08 27.84 11.05
N ASN A 149 -9.18 27.83 12.38
CA ASN A 149 -9.15 26.60 13.15
C ASN A 149 -10.35 25.69 12.85
N ALA A 150 -11.56 26.27 12.69
CA ALA A 150 -12.75 25.54 12.29
C ALA A 150 -12.61 24.95 10.87
N ASP A 151 -12.06 25.71 9.93
CA ASP A 151 -11.81 25.29 8.55
C ASP A 151 -10.77 24.15 8.50
N LEU A 152 -9.69 24.25 9.28
CA LEU A 152 -8.69 23.19 9.42
C LEU A 152 -9.29 21.91 9.99
N ARG A 153 -10.14 22.01 11.01
CA ARG A 153 -10.87 20.85 11.55
C ARG A 153 -11.80 20.23 10.51
N ALA A 154 -12.51 21.04 9.73
CA ALA A 154 -13.36 20.55 8.65
C ALA A 154 -12.55 19.83 7.55
N LEU A 155 -11.40 20.38 7.16
CA LEU A 155 -10.49 19.77 6.20
C LEU A 155 -9.96 18.42 6.70
N LEU A 156 -9.53 18.34 7.97
CA LEU A 156 -9.08 17.09 8.58
C LEU A 156 -10.17 16.01 8.59
N ARG A 157 -11.43 16.39 8.86
CA ARG A 157 -12.57 15.46 8.76
C ARG A 157 -12.81 14.97 7.34
N SER A 158 -12.72 15.87 6.35
CA SER A 158 -12.83 15.50 4.93
C SER A 158 -11.75 14.49 4.56
N MET A 159 -10.48 14.76 4.88
CA MET A 159 -9.38 13.84 4.61
C MET A 159 -9.57 12.49 5.31
N GLN A 160 -10.06 12.49 6.55
CA GLN A 160 -10.35 11.24 7.26
C GLN A 160 -11.47 10.44 6.58
N MET A 161 -12.49 11.12 6.06
CA MET A 161 -13.57 10.48 5.28
C MET A 161 -13.04 9.93 3.96
N ASP A 162 -12.26 10.72 3.21
CA ASP A 162 -11.66 10.29 1.94
C ASP A 162 -10.74 9.07 2.13
N MET A 163 -9.90 9.08 3.17
CA MET A 163 -9.03 7.93 3.49
C MET A 163 -9.85 6.70 3.89
N ARG A 164 -10.95 6.88 4.62
CA ARG A 164 -11.85 5.79 5.00
C ARG A 164 -12.54 5.21 3.77
N ASP A 165 -13.04 6.07 2.89
CA ASP A 165 -13.72 5.67 1.66
C ASP A 165 -12.74 4.97 0.71
N PHE A 166 -11.48 5.42 0.64
CA PHE A 166 -10.43 4.72 -0.10
C PHE A 166 -10.14 3.32 0.46
N LEU A 167 -10.04 3.16 1.78
CA LEU A 167 -9.79 1.88 2.42
C LEU A 167 -11.00 0.93 2.37
N ASN A 168 -12.21 1.48 2.39
CA ASN A 168 -13.47 0.73 2.37
C ASN A 168 -14.05 0.56 0.95
N ALA A 169 -13.48 1.23 -0.05
CA ALA A 169 -13.82 1.00 -1.45
C ALA A 169 -13.64 -0.49 -1.71
N PRO A 170 -14.63 -1.16 -2.32
CA PRO A 170 -14.49 -2.57 -2.67
C PRO A 170 -13.38 -2.66 -3.72
N ASN A 171 -12.16 -2.91 -3.27
CA ASN A 171 -11.06 -3.24 -4.15
C ASN A 171 -11.50 -4.44 -4.97
N GLY A 172 -11.65 -4.23 -6.28
CA GLY A 172 -11.85 -5.31 -7.23
C GLY A 172 -10.68 -6.29 -7.12
N SER A 173 -10.98 -7.51 -6.64
CA SER A 173 -10.08 -8.64 -6.36
C SER A 173 -9.13 -8.42 -5.16
N SER A 174 -9.10 -9.29 -4.14
CA SER A 174 -9.01 -10.75 -4.25
C SER A 174 -9.94 -11.50 -3.29
N GLN A 175 -10.74 -12.39 -3.89
CA GLN A 175 -11.09 -13.73 -3.43
C GLN A 175 -11.49 -13.92 -1.95
N SER A 176 -12.81 -14.02 -1.76
CA SER A 176 -13.50 -14.79 -0.74
C SER A 176 -12.80 -16.09 -0.36
N THR A 177 -12.59 -16.32 0.93
CA THR A 177 -13.06 -17.54 1.63
C THR A 177 -13.30 -17.26 3.12
N VAL A 178 -14.58 -17.24 3.49
CA VAL A 178 -15.20 -17.84 4.68
C VAL A 178 -14.52 -17.61 6.06
N THR A 179 -15.11 -16.74 6.89
CA THR A 179 -16.03 -17.15 7.98
C THR A 179 -16.72 -15.92 8.56
N ASP A 180 -18.04 -16.02 8.60
CA ASP A 180 -19.01 -15.23 9.33
C ASP A 180 -18.62 -15.08 10.83
N ASN A 181 -18.64 -13.84 11.33
CA ASN A 181 -19.25 -13.58 12.63
C ASN A 181 -19.60 -12.09 12.78
N GLY A 182 -20.92 -11.86 12.72
CA GLY A 182 -21.72 -10.66 12.99
C GLY A 182 -21.08 -9.47 13.69
N ARG A 183 -21.37 -8.28 13.15
CA ARG A 183 -22.45 -7.41 13.66
C ARG A 183 -22.57 -6.19 12.73
N GLN A 184 -23.63 -6.13 11.94
CA GLN A 184 -24.07 -4.88 11.33
C GLN A 184 -24.43 -3.90 12.45
N GLU A 185 -23.68 -2.81 12.59
CA GLU A 185 -24.20 -1.58 13.20
C GLU A 185 -24.33 -0.54 12.09
N SER A 186 -25.53 -0.51 11.51
CA SER A 186 -26.10 0.69 10.91
C SER A 186 -26.38 1.68 12.05
N GLY A 187 -25.63 2.78 12.13
CA GLY A 187 -25.95 3.86 13.08
C GLY A 187 -24.84 4.89 13.29
N SER A 188 -24.99 6.07 12.67
CA SER A 188 -24.25 7.32 12.91
C SER A 188 -22.72 7.31 12.71
N PRO A 189 -22.12 8.47 12.35
CA PRO A 189 -20.66 8.60 12.24
C PRO A 189 -20.07 8.54 13.65
N GLN A 190 -19.79 7.34 14.13
CA GLN A 190 -19.08 7.16 15.39
C GLN A 190 -17.67 7.73 15.22
N SER A 191 -17.32 8.71 16.06
CA SER A 191 -15.96 9.24 16.14
C SER A 191 -15.00 8.06 16.27
N PRO A 192 -13.85 8.04 15.56
CA PRO A 192 -12.96 6.87 15.43
C PRO A 192 -12.42 6.28 16.76
N LEU A 193 -12.78 6.87 17.90
CA LEU A 193 -12.39 6.51 19.26
C LEU A 193 -13.56 6.31 20.24
N GLY A 194 -14.83 6.30 19.77
CA GLY A 194 -15.99 5.91 20.59
C GLY A 194 -16.44 6.91 21.66
N GLY A 195 -15.93 8.15 21.65
CA GLY A 195 -16.34 9.23 22.56
C GLY A 195 -17.56 10.03 22.06
N LYS A 196 -18.26 10.70 22.99
CA LYS A 196 -19.38 11.63 22.69
C LYS A 196 -18.92 12.94 22.04
N THR A 197 -17.64 13.26 22.15
CA THR A 197 -17.00 14.46 21.57
C THR A 197 -16.03 14.00 20.49
N ASP A 198 -16.11 14.61 19.31
CA ASP A 198 -15.26 14.27 18.18
C ASP A 198 -13.78 14.57 18.47
N VAL A 199 -12.86 13.71 18.02
CA VAL A 199 -11.44 13.81 18.39
C VAL A 199 -10.82 15.16 18.00
N PHE A 200 -11.32 15.78 16.92
CA PHE A 200 -10.84 17.07 16.46
C PHE A 200 -11.39 18.25 17.25
N ASP A 201 -12.46 18.06 18.02
CA ASP A 201 -13.07 19.09 18.86
C ASP A 201 -12.47 19.13 20.28
N LEU A 202 -11.66 18.13 20.65
CA LEU A 202 -10.95 18.12 21.92
C LEU A 202 -9.81 19.15 21.96
N PRO A 203 -9.41 19.61 23.16
CA PRO A 203 -8.15 20.32 23.35
C PRO A 203 -6.98 19.52 22.75
N PHE A 204 -6.04 20.22 22.11
CA PHE A 204 -4.97 19.59 21.32
C PHE A 204 -4.21 18.47 22.04
N HIS A 205 -3.86 18.68 23.31
CA HIS A 205 -3.14 17.68 24.10
C HIS A 205 -3.97 16.39 24.28
N MET A 206 -5.27 16.51 24.56
CA MET A 206 -6.15 15.35 24.73
C MET A 206 -6.38 14.60 23.41
N ALA A 207 -6.59 15.35 22.31
CA ALA A 207 -6.74 14.75 20.98
C ALA A 207 -5.47 13.98 20.59
N ARG A 208 -4.31 14.58 20.84
CA ARG A 208 -3.00 13.96 20.61
C ARG A 208 -2.84 12.68 21.41
N ASP A 209 -3.11 12.74 22.71
CA ASP A 209 -2.93 11.59 23.62
C ASP A 209 -3.84 10.42 23.23
N GLN A 210 -5.10 10.70 22.87
CA GLN A 210 -6.03 9.66 22.39
C GLN A 210 -5.58 9.03 21.05
N ILE A 211 -5.09 9.83 20.10
CA ILE A 211 -4.56 9.32 18.84
C ILE A 211 -3.32 8.46 19.11
N GLU A 212 -2.44 8.92 19.99
CA GLU A 212 -1.23 8.20 20.38
C GLU A 212 -1.55 6.85 21.03
N GLU A 213 -2.51 6.82 21.97
CA GLU A 213 -2.96 5.59 22.63
C GLU A 213 -3.61 4.60 21.66
N SER A 214 -4.48 5.08 20.76
CA SER A 214 -5.10 4.25 19.72
C SER A 214 -4.06 3.65 18.77
N LEU A 215 -3.07 4.43 18.36
CA LEU A 215 -1.99 3.94 17.51
C LEU A 215 -1.14 2.89 18.23
N ARG A 216 -0.77 3.11 19.50
CA ARG A 216 -0.05 2.14 20.33
C ARG A 216 -0.83 0.84 20.47
N THR A 217 -2.14 0.92 20.71
CA THR A 217 -3.04 -0.25 20.84
C THR A 217 -3.12 -1.04 19.53
N LYS A 218 -3.33 -0.35 18.39
CA LYS A 218 -3.37 -0.99 17.07
C LYS A 218 -2.03 -1.63 16.71
N MET A 219 -0.91 -0.96 16.97
CA MET A 219 0.43 -1.49 16.72
C MET A 219 0.71 -2.75 17.55
N THR A 220 0.29 -2.75 18.82
CA THR A 220 0.41 -3.93 19.70
C THR A 220 -0.41 -5.09 19.16
N SER A 221 -1.64 -4.82 18.68
CA SER A 221 -2.52 -5.83 18.08
C SER A 221 -1.95 -6.40 16.77
N ILE A 222 -1.39 -5.55 15.90
CA ILE A 222 -0.72 -5.97 14.67
C ILE A 222 0.49 -6.85 14.99
N LYS A 223 1.32 -6.45 15.95
CA LYS A 223 2.49 -7.23 16.37
C LYS A 223 2.09 -8.61 16.88
N ALA A 224 1.06 -8.69 17.72
CA ALA A 224 0.53 -9.97 18.22
C ALA A 224 0.04 -10.86 17.06
N ARG A 225 -0.71 -10.30 16.11
CA ARG A 225 -1.20 -11.05 14.94
C ARG A 225 -0.06 -11.50 14.02
N MET A 226 0.97 -10.68 13.83
CA MET A 226 2.16 -11.07 13.05
C MET A 226 2.90 -12.25 13.69
N THR A 227 3.07 -12.24 15.02
CA THR A 227 3.67 -13.38 15.73
C THR A 227 2.83 -14.65 15.57
N GLN A 228 1.50 -14.55 15.72
CA GLN A 228 0.61 -15.69 15.50
C GLN A 228 0.70 -16.25 14.07
N LEU A 229 0.75 -15.39 13.06
CA LEU A 229 0.91 -15.82 11.66
C LEU A 229 2.26 -16.49 11.41
N GLN A 230 3.33 -15.99 12.01
CA GLN A 230 4.65 -16.60 11.91
C GLN A 230 4.71 -17.98 12.58
N ASP A 231 4.08 -18.12 13.74
CA ASP A 231 4.00 -19.41 14.46
C ASP A 231 3.14 -20.42 13.69
N ALA A 232 2.02 -19.98 13.10
CA ALA A 232 1.19 -20.81 12.24
C ALA A 232 1.93 -21.25 10.97
N GLN A 233 2.71 -20.37 10.36
CA GLN A 233 3.53 -20.70 9.19
C GLN A 233 4.60 -21.74 9.50
N LYS A 234 5.32 -21.60 10.63
CA LYS A 234 6.28 -22.62 11.10
C LYS A 234 5.60 -23.95 11.40
N GLY A 235 4.43 -23.92 12.02
CA GLY A 235 3.64 -25.13 12.27
C GLY A 235 3.26 -25.84 10.97
N ALA A 236 2.83 -25.09 9.96
CA ALA A 236 2.47 -25.63 8.64
C ALA A 236 3.68 -26.25 7.91
N GLU A 237 4.86 -25.61 7.99
CA GLU A 237 6.11 -26.11 7.41
C GLU A 237 6.51 -27.47 8.01
N VAL A 238 6.46 -27.59 9.35
CA VAL A 238 6.74 -28.86 10.05
C VAL A 238 5.74 -29.96 9.67
N THR A 239 4.46 -29.62 9.50
CA THR A 239 3.47 -30.62 9.06
C THR A 239 3.68 -31.06 7.61
N SER A 240 4.18 -30.18 6.74
CA SER A 240 4.52 -30.53 5.35
C SER A 240 5.69 -31.51 5.31
N GLU A 241 6.78 -31.21 6.04
CA GLU A 241 7.94 -32.10 6.13
C GLU A 241 7.58 -33.48 6.67
N ALA A 242 6.69 -33.54 7.67
CA ALA A 242 6.20 -34.82 8.19
C ALA A 242 5.40 -35.62 7.15
N THR A 243 4.57 -34.93 6.36
CA THR A 243 3.77 -35.56 5.29
C THR A 243 4.66 -36.06 4.14
N ASP A 244 5.68 -35.28 3.75
CA ASP A 244 6.63 -35.67 2.71
C ASP A 244 7.44 -36.90 3.14
N ARG A 245 7.83 -36.96 4.42
CA ARG A 245 8.53 -38.11 4.97
C ARG A 245 7.66 -39.37 5.01
N GLU A 246 6.36 -39.22 5.28
CA GLU A 246 5.39 -40.31 5.22
C GLU A 246 5.29 -40.89 3.80
N LEU A 247 5.14 -40.03 2.78
CA LEU A 247 5.11 -40.45 1.37
C LEU A 247 6.39 -41.18 0.94
N GLU A 248 7.55 -40.72 1.41
CA GLU A 248 8.83 -41.39 1.12
C GLU A 248 8.90 -42.79 1.73
N LEU A 249 8.42 -42.96 2.97
CA LEU A 249 8.36 -44.26 3.63
C LEU A 249 7.35 -45.20 2.93
N GLU A 250 6.22 -44.68 2.43
CA GLU A 250 5.27 -45.46 1.63
C GLU A 250 5.91 -45.97 0.34
N ALA A 251 6.68 -45.12 -0.36
CA ALA A 251 7.41 -45.52 -1.57
C ALA A 251 8.43 -46.63 -1.28
N GLN A 252 9.20 -46.51 -0.20
CA GLN A 252 10.15 -47.55 0.23
C GLN A 252 9.46 -48.87 0.56
N LEU A 253 8.28 -48.82 1.21
CA LEU A 253 7.49 -50.03 1.48
C LEU A 253 6.98 -50.70 0.21
N VAL A 254 6.56 -49.94 -0.80
CA VAL A 254 6.14 -50.47 -2.10
C VAL A 254 7.32 -51.16 -2.80
N GLU A 255 8.50 -50.55 -2.80
CA GLU A 255 9.72 -51.14 -3.35
C GLU A 255 10.08 -52.44 -2.63
N ALA A 256 10.11 -52.44 -1.30
CA ALA A 256 10.39 -53.63 -0.50
C ALA A 256 9.40 -54.77 -0.80
N ARG A 257 8.11 -54.46 -0.96
CA ARG A 257 7.08 -55.44 -1.36
C ARG A 257 7.34 -56.01 -2.76
N SER A 258 7.74 -55.19 -3.71
CA SER A 258 8.11 -55.62 -5.06
C SER A 258 9.28 -56.61 -5.04
N ILE A 259 10.34 -56.28 -4.28
CA ILE A 259 11.52 -57.15 -4.10
C ILE A 259 11.10 -58.50 -3.51
N ILE A 260 10.29 -58.51 -2.44
CA ILE A 260 9.81 -59.74 -1.81
C ILE A 260 8.99 -60.58 -2.82
N GLN A 261 8.14 -59.93 -3.62
CA GLN A 261 7.34 -60.61 -4.63
C GLN A 261 8.21 -61.25 -5.73
N GLU A 262 9.25 -60.54 -6.18
CA GLU A 262 10.21 -61.09 -7.14
C GLU A 262 10.97 -62.29 -6.56
N GLN A 263 11.47 -62.16 -5.33
CA GLN A 263 12.12 -63.26 -4.61
C GLN A 263 11.20 -64.48 -4.50
N ALA A 264 9.93 -64.29 -4.13
CA ALA A 264 8.94 -65.37 -4.08
C ALA A 264 8.68 -66.02 -5.45
N CYS A 265 8.65 -65.22 -6.53
CA CYS A 265 8.51 -65.71 -7.90
C CYS A 265 9.71 -66.60 -8.30
N ILE A 266 10.93 -66.14 -8.01
CA ILE A 266 12.17 -66.90 -8.26
C ILE A 266 12.15 -68.22 -7.47
N MET A 267 11.81 -68.18 -6.18
CA MET A 267 11.68 -69.37 -5.35
C MET A 267 10.65 -70.35 -5.92
N SER A 268 9.47 -69.87 -6.35
CA SER A 268 8.44 -70.71 -6.96
C SER A 268 8.91 -71.39 -8.26
N LYS A 269 9.71 -70.72 -9.08
CA LYS A 269 10.32 -71.30 -10.29
C LYS A 269 11.30 -72.42 -9.94
N HIS A 270 12.10 -72.25 -8.90
CA HIS A 270 13.05 -73.29 -8.45
C HIS A 270 12.31 -74.51 -7.87
N PHE A 271 11.24 -74.30 -7.08
CA PHE A 271 10.41 -75.40 -6.58
C PHE A 271 9.62 -76.15 -7.66
N LYS A 272 9.31 -75.52 -8.81
CA LYS A 272 8.67 -76.19 -9.96
C LYS A 272 9.64 -77.00 -10.82
N SER A 273 10.95 -76.72 -10.73
CA SER A 273 12.01 -77.49 -11.39
C SER A 273 12.33 -78.81 -10.68
N ASP A 274 12.09 -78.90 -9.37
CA ASP A 274 12.43 -80.06 -8.53
C ASP A 274 11.28 -81.08 -8.33
N LYS A 275 10.32 -81.17 -9.26
CA LYS A 275 9.33 -82.26 -9.22
C LYS A 275 9.95 -83.58 -9.73
N PRO A 276 10.07 -84.65 -8.92
CA PRO A 276 10.60 -85.92 -9.38
C PRO A 276 9.60 -86.61 -10.34
N ARG A 277 10.12 -87.05 -11.48
CA ARG A 277 9.42 -87.81 -12.52
C ARG A 277 8.96 -89.16 -11.93
N ARG A 278 7.65 -89.37 -11.74
CA ARG A 278 7.13 -90.68 -11.33
C ARG A 278 7.32 -91.70 -12.46
N HIS A 279 8.07 -92.76 -12.20
CA HIS A 279 8.11 -93.98 -13.00
C HIS A 279 6.73 -94.64 -13.01
N SER A 280 6.15 -94.84 -14.20
CA SER A 280 5.08 -95.79 -14.45
C SER A 280 5.71 -97.10 -14.94
N GLY A 281 5.83 -98.08 -14.07
CA GLY A 281 6.10 -99.48 -14.43
C GLY A 281 4.79 -100.25 -14.43
N LEU A 282 4.39 -100.76 -15.60
CA LEU A 282 3.34 -101.75 -15.76
C LEU A 282 4.00 -103.12 -16.01
N ASP A 283 3.70 -104.02 -15.08
CA ASP A 283 3.57 -105.48 -15.10
C ASP A 283 4.13 -106.32 -16.26
N GLY A 284 4.82 -107.40 -15.87
CA GLY A 284 5.22 -108.51 -16.71
C GLY A 284 5.88 -109.66 -15.94
N GLU A 285 5.05 -110.40 -15.19
CA GLU A 285 5.11 -111.84 -14.87
C GLU A 285 6.35 -112.54 -14.25
N ARG A 286 6.02 -113.58 -13.44
CA ARG A 286 6.79 -114.78 -13.02
C ARG A 286 7.81 -114.59 -11.86
N GLU A 287 7.91 -115.46 -10.86
CA GLU A 287 7.36 -116.79 -10.58
C GLU A 287 7.63 -117.10 -9.10
N ALA A 288 6.74 -117.84 -8.46
CA ALA A 288 6.88 -118.29 -7.07
C ALA A 288 7.85 -119.48 -6.96
N SER A 289 8.66 -119.51 -5.91
CA SER A 289 9.16 -120.70 -5.20
C SER A 289 9.97 -120.20 -3.98
N ALA A 290 9.53 -120.49 -2.75
CA ALA A 290 10.07 -121.53 -1.85
C ALA A 290 11.47 -121.13 -1.32
N GLU A 291 11.87 -121.25 -0.07
CA GLU A 291 11.38 -121.91 1.15
C GLU A 291 12.34 -121.43 2.26
N VAL A 292 11.84 -121.32 3.49
CA VAL A 292 12.54 -121.21 4.81
C VAL A 292 13.37 -119.95 5.09
#